data_AF-A0ABD2S6Y5-F1
#
_entry.id   AF-A0ABD2S6Y5-F1
#
_cell.length_a   1.000
_cell.length_b   1.000
_cell.length_c   1.000
_cell.angle_alpha   90.00
_cell.angle_beta   90.00
_cell.angle_gamma   90.00
#
_symmetry.space_group_name_H-M   'P 1'
#
loop_
_entity.id
_entity.type
_entity.pdbx_description
1 polymer ?
#
loop_
_entity_poly.entity_id
_entity_poly.type
_entity_poly.pdbx_seq_one_letter_code
_entity_poly.pdbx_strand_id
1 'polypeptide(L)'
;MASSIVEGGNKYRDYLSDGELKNTKWRNGPPSYDVVDKLFEQERTNVWAEGSVEEKVQRLLKTWEMEIVHKADPNELKTMDPNKFTISVNGRKGLTPAESAKLGGSYNIFLQTSLPENVRLYNPDDETFESSQNLFRSIFL
;
A
#
# COMPACT_ATOMS: atom_id res chain seq x y z
N MET A 1 16.04 -26.83 4.06
CA MET A 1 16.21 -25.61 4.86
C MET A 1 14.82 -25.12 5.21
N ALA A 2 14.51 -25.00 6.50
CA ALA A 2 13.15 -24.90 7.00
C ALA A 2 12.42 -23.67 6.43
N SER A 3 11.45 -23.92 5.56
CA SER A 3 10.40 -22.96 5.27
C SER A 3 9.59 -22.82 6.55
N SER A 4 9.85 -21.80 7.36
CA SER A 4 8.88 -21.38 8.37
C SER A 4 7.72 -20.76 7.60
N ILE A 5 6.81 -21.62 7.17
CA ILE A 5 5.49 -21.22 6.76
C ILE A 5 4.90 -20.56 8.01
N VAL A 6 4.81 -19.24 8.01
CA VAL A 6 4.01 -18.54 9.02
C VAL A 6 2.59 -18.98 8.72
N GLU A 7 2.05 -19.89 9.53
CA GLU A 7 0.65 -20.31 9.43
C GLU A 7 -0.22 -19.05 9.32
N GLY A 8 -0.82 -18.87 8.14
CA GLY A 8 -1.75 -17.77 7.86
C GLY A 8 -1.14 -16.39 7.62
N GLY A 9 0.17 -16.24 7.34
CA GLY A 9 0.85 -14.94 7.19
C GLY A 9 1.49 -14.68 5.81
N ASN A 10 1.74 -13.41 5.48
CA ASN A 10 2.53 -13.02 4.30
C ASN A 10 4.03 -12.89 4.63
N LYS A 11 4.92 -13.40 3.77
CA LYS A 11 6.38 -13.35 3.97
C LYS A 11 6.96 -11.93 4.01
N TYR A 12 6.38 -11.02 3.24
CA TYR A 12 6.93 -9.70 2.97
C TYR A 12 6.17 -8.54 3.60
N ARG A 13 5.02 -8.84 4.20
CA ARG A 13 4.11 -7.87 4.80
C ARG A 13 3.73 -8.36 6.19
N ASP A 14 4.08 -7.54 7.16
CA ASP A 14 3.67 -7.72 8.54
C ASP A 14 2.17 -7.46 8.68
N TYR A 15 1.58 -7.93 9.79
CA TYR A 15 0.18 -7.69 10.13
C TYR A 15 -0.86 -8.25 9.14
N LEU A 16 -0.51 -9.34 8.44
CA LEU A 16 -1.41 -10.15 7.62
C LEU A 16 -1.55 -11.58 8.15
N SER A 17 -1.51 -11.79 9.46
CA SER A 17 -1.80 -13.12 10.04
C SER A 17 -3.29 -13.46 9.93
N ASP A 18 -3.66 -14.74 10.08
CA ASP A 18 -5.06 -15.18 10.08
C ASP A 18 -5.96 -14.39 11.06
N GLY A 19 -5.41 -14.01 12.21
CA GLY A 19 -6.12 -13.17 13.18
C GLY A 19 -6.35 -11.75 12.65
N GLU A 20 -5.36 -11.15 12.01
CA GLU A 20 -5.48 -9.81 11.41
C GLU A 20 -6.46 -9.83 10.23
N LEU A 21 -6.38 -10.84 9.36
CA LEU A 21 -7.25 -10.99 8.19
C LEU A 21 -8.74 -11.03 8.59
N LYS A 22 -9.07 -11.68 9.72
CA LYS A 22 -10.45 -11.80 10.23
C LYS A 22 -10.95 -10.57 10.98
N ASN A 23 -10.07 -9.86 11.68
CA ASN A 23 -10.46 -8.81 12.62
C ASN A 23 -10.28 -7.39 12.06
N THR A 24 -9.52 -7.21 10.98
CA THR A 24 -9.31 -5.90 10.34
C THR A 24 -10.50 -5.52 9.48
N LYS A 25 -10.87 -4.23 9.49
CA LYS A 25 -11.86 -3.69 8.57
C LYS A 25 -11.20 -3.38 7.24
N TRP A 26 -11.49 -4.18 6.22
CA TRP A 26 -10.93 -4.00 4.88
C TRP A 26 -11.84 -3.17 3.98
N ARG A 27 -11.27 -2.30 3.14
CA ARG A 27 -12.03 -1.50 2.16
C ARG A 27 -12.71 -2.38 1.10
N ASN A 28 -11.96 -3.31 0.51
CA ASN A 28 -12.39 -4.18 -0.58
C ASN A 28 -12.13 -5.67 -0.27
N GLY A 29 -12.30 -6.06 1.00
CA GLY A 29 -11.90 -7.39 1.48
C GLY A 29 -10.38 -7.53 1.70
N PRO A 30 -9.95 -8.62 2.35
CA PRO A 30 -8.55 -8.86 2.63
C PRO A 30 -7.74 -9.00 1.34
N PRO A 31 -6.56 -8.35 1.23
CA PRO A 31 -5.72 -8.49 0.04
C PRO A 31 -5.02 -9.85 -0.02
N SER A 32 -4.76 -10.34 -1.24
CA SER A 32 -3.77 -11.39 -1.51
C SER A 32 -2.61 -10.81 -2.33
N TYR A 33 -1.41 -11.31 -2.05
CA TYR A 33 -0.17 -10.90 -2.71
C TYR A 33 0.55 -12.06 -3.41
N ASP A 34 -0.09 -13.23 -3.54
CA ASP A 34 0.58 -14.44 -4.04
C ASP A 34 1.21 -14.25 -5.43
N VAL A 35 0.50 -13.57 -6.33
CA VAL A 35 0.99 -13.28 -7.70
C VAL A 35 2.14 -12.28 -7.66
N VAL A 36 1.99 -11.19 -6.91
CA VAL A 36 3.00 -10.12 -6.82
C VAL A 36 4.27 -10.61 -6.14
N ASP A 37 4.14 -11.40 -5.08
CA ASP A 37 5.27 -11.94 -4.35
C ASP A 37 6.00 -13.01 -5.16
N LYS A 38 5.27 -13.84 -5.93
CA LYS A 38 5.88 -14.77 -6.89
C LYS A 38 6.69 -14.02 -7.95
N LEU A 39 6.13 -12.98 -8.57
CA LEU A 39 6.86 -12.16 -9.55
C LEU A 39 8.06 -11.45 -8.92
N PHE A 40 7.90 -10.90 -7.72
CA PHE A 40 8.99 -10.27 -6.98
C PHE A 40 10.15 -11.24 -6.72
N GLU A 41 9.85 -12.48 -6.33
CA GLU A 41 10.88 -13.52 -6.13
C GLU A 41 11.57 -13.93 -7.43
N GLN A 42 10.84 -13.97 -8.54
CA GLN A 42 11.38 -14.31 -9.86
C GLN A 42 12.30 -13.22 -10.43
N GLU A 43 11.92 -11.96 -10.26
CA GLU A 43 12.56 -10.82 -10.96
C GLU A 43 13.52 -10.00 -10.07
N ARG A 44 13.54 -10.21 -8.75
CA ARG A 44 14.46 -9.46 -7.87
C ARG A 44 15.91 -9.76 -8.22
N THR A 45 16.72 -8.71 -8.30
CA THR A 45 18.16 -8.82 -8.54
C THR A 45 18.97 -8.93 -7.25
N ASN A 46 18.35 -8.68 -6.09
CA ASN A 46 19.00 -8.69 -4.79
C ASN A 46 18.18 -9.49 -3.77
N VAL A 47 18.89 -10.24 -2.94
CA VAL A 47 18.34 -10.93 -1.78
C VAL A 47 18.97 -10.34 -0.54
N TRP A 48 18.17 -9.65 0.27
CA TRP A 48 18.64 -9.07 1.52
C TRP A 48 18.91 -10.15 2.56
N ALA A 49 19.99 -9.98 3.32
CA ALA A 49 20.27 -10.87 4.44
C ALA A 49 19.17 -10.73 5.52
N GLU A 50 18.81 -11.83 6.14
CA GLU A 50 17.81 -11.84 7.22
C GLU A 50 18.26 -10.95 8.38
N GLY A 51 17.36 -10.08 8.86
CA GLY A 51 17.63 -9.13 9.94
C GLY A 51 18.38 -7.86 9.52
N SER A 52 18.80 -7.77 8.25
CA SER A 52 19.45 -6.57 7.69
C SER A 52 18.53 -5.35 7.68
N VAL A 53 19.13 -4.17 7.52
CA VAL A 53 18.37 -2.91 7.44
C VAL A 53 17.54 -2.89 6.15
N GLU A 54 18.11 -3.39 5.05
CA GLU A 54 17.49 -3.45 3.74
C GLU A 54 16.25 -4.35 3.75
N GLU A 55 16.35 -5.52 4.40
CA GLU A 55 15.20 -6.42 4.59
C GLU A 55 14.10 -5.72 5.40
N LYS A 56 14.46 -5.05 6.50
CA LYS A 56 13.50 -4.31 7.35
C LYS A 56 12.81 -3.18 6.61
N VAL A 57 13.55 -2.39 5.84
CA VAL A 57 12.99 -1.29 5.03
C VAL A 57 12.03 -1.84 3.98
N GLN A 58 12.39 -2.93 3.31
CA GLN A 58 11.53 -3.57 2.33
C GLN A 58 10.20 -4.03 2.95
N ARG A 59 10.26 -4.73 4.09
CA ARG A 59 9.06 -5.19 4.81
C ARG A 59 8.21 -4.02 5.26
N LEU A 60 8.83 -3.01 5.88
CA LEU A 60 8.14 -1.80 6.34
C LEU A 60 7.37 -1.13 5.21
N LEU A 61 8.00 -0.89 4.06
CA LEU A 61 7.36 -0.21 2.92
C LEU A 61 6.20 -1.03 2.33
N LYS A 62 6.39 -2.35 2.16
CA LYS A 62 5.34 -3.24 1.66
C LYS A 62 4.16 -3.35 2.63
N THR A 63 4.43 -3.41 3.93
CA THR A 63 3.39 -3.38 4.97
C THR A 63 2.67 -2.05 4.98
N TRP A 64 3.41 -0.94 4.94
CA TRP A 64 2.85 0.41 4.98
C TRP A 64 1.90 0.64 3.81
N GLU A 65 2.33 0.33 2.59
CA GLU A 65 1.48 0.47 1.39
C GLU A 65 0.22 -0.38 1.50
N MET A 66 0.35 -1.66 1.92
CA MET A 66 -0.79 -2.53 2.15
C MET A 66 -1.79 -1.91 3.14
N GLU A 67 -1.30 -1.41 4.28
CA GLU A 67 -2.14 -0.81 5.30
C GLU A 67 -2.87 0.43 4.77
N ILE A 68 -2.16 1.37 4.12
CA ILE A 68 -2.78 2.61 3.66
C ILE A 68 -3.81 2.37 2.57
N VAL A 69 -3.65 1.34 1.74
CA VAL A 69 -4.52 1.03 0.61
C VAL A 69 -5.70 0.16 1.01
N HIS A 70 -5.50 -0.82 1.90
CA HIS A 70 -6.52 -1.83 2.18
C HIS A 70 -7.27 -1.63 3.50
N LYS A 71 -6.65 -1.08 4.56
CA LYS A 71 -7.33 -0.90 5.85
C LYS A 71 -8.28 0.28 5.81
N ALA A 72 -9.53 0.07 6.21
CA ALA A 72 -10.58 1.09 6.18
C ALA A 72 -10.46 2.08 7.34
N ASP A 73 -10.05 1.61 8.52
CA ASP A 73 -9.91 2.43 9.73
C ASP A 73 -8.44 2.88 9.93
N PRO A 74 -8.15 4.19 9.87
CA PRO A 74 -6.80 4.71 10.12
C PRO A 74 -6.24 4.36 11.51
N ASN A 75 -7.09 4.04 12.49
CA ASN A 75 -6.64 3.63 13.83
C ASN A 75 -6.15 2.18 13.88
N GLU A 76 -6.42 1.38 12.84
CA GLU A 76 -5.91 0.01 12.71
C GLU A 76 -4.54 -0.05 12.02
N LEU A 77 -3.98 1.11 11.62
CA LEU A 77 -2.63 1.23 11.05
C LEU A 77 -1.59 0.97 12.14
N LYS A 78 -0.63 0.09 11.87
CA LYS A 78 0.43 -0.30 12.82
C LYS A 78 1.81 0.18 12.41
N THR A 79 2.00 0.49 11.13
CA THR A 79 3.26 1.04 10.60
C THR A 79 3.51 2.50 10.98
N MET A 80 2.48 3.22 11.44
CA MET A 80 2.56 4.65 11.74
C MET A 80 1.48 5.10 12.73
N ASP A 81 1.75 6.19 13.45
CA ASP A 81 0.77 6.89 14.28
C ASP A 81 -0.09 7.80 13.39
N PRO A 82 -1.40 7.54 13.21
CA PRO A 82 -2.26 8.29 12.30
C PRO A 82 -2.45 9.75 12.70
N ASN A 83 -2.14 10.12 13.95
CA ASN A 83 -2.26 11.49 14.44
C ASN A 83 -0.99 12.33 14.24
N LYS A 84 0.14 11.68 13.92
CA LYS A 84 1.44 12.34 13.73
C LYS A 84 1.97 12.20 12.30
N PHE A 85 1.57 11.13 11.62
CA PHE A 85 2.02 10.86 10.27
C PHE A 85 1.38 11.83 9.28
N THR A 86 2.20 12.36 8.38
CA THR A 86 1.74 13.07 7.19
C THR A 86 2.50 12.56 5.97
N ILE A 87 1.80 12.45 4.84
CA ILE A 87 2.38 12.11 3.55
C ILE A 87 2.35 13.32 2.62
N SER A 88 3.46 13.60 1.96
CA SER A 88 3.56 14.63 0.93
C SER A 88 4.32 14.07 -0.27
N VAL A 89 3.90 14.47 -1.46
CA VAL A 89 4.53 14.12 -2.73
C VAL A 89 4.80 15.41 -3.51
N ASN A 90 5.96 15.49 -4.14
CA ASN A 90 6.35 16.61 -5.03
C ASN A 90 6.23 18.01 -4.39
N GLY A 91 6.56 18.13 -3.10
CA GLY A 91 6.56 19.42 -2.38
C GLY A 91 5.17 19.98 -2.05
N ARG A 92 4.11 19.18 -2.18
CA ARG A 92 2.74 19.58 -1.85
C ARG A 92 2.48 19.58 -0.35
N LYS A 93 1.32 20.10 0.06
CA LYS A 93 0.86 20.05 1.45
C LYS A 93 0.85 18.60 1.93
N GLY A 94 1.42 18.36 3.12
CA GLY A 94 1.29 17.07 3.80
C GLY A 94 -0.16 16.75 4.12
N LEU A 95 -0.56 15.50 3.89
CA LEU A 95 -1.88 14.96 4.16
C LEU A 95 -1.79 13.96 5.32
N THR A 96 -2.71 14.07 6.27
CA THR A 96 -2.96 13.00 7.26
C THR A 96 -3.56 11.77 6.57
N PRO A 97 -3.54 10.57 7.20
CA PRO A 97 -4.24 9.40 6.67
C PRO A 97 -5.74 9.63 6.44
N ALA A 98 -6.40 10.44 7.28
CA ALA A 98 -7.81 10.78 7.10
C ALA A 98 -8.06 11.71 5.90
N GLU A 99 -7.22 12.73 5.69
CA GLU A 99 -7.28 13.56 4.48
C GLU A 99 -6.96 12.74 3.22
N SER A 100 -5.98 11.85 3.30
CA SER A 100 -5.58 10.91 2.26
C SER A 100 -6.73 10.00 1.82
N ALA A 101 -7.48 9.45 2.78
CA ALA A 101 -8.66 8.64 2.48
C ALA A 101 -9.77 9.47 1.82
N LYS A 102 -10.01 10.70 2.28
CA LYS A 102 -10.99 11.63 1.69
C LYS A 102 -10.65 12.03 0.27
N LEU A 103 -9.37 12.13 -0.07
CA LEU A 103 -8.90 12.44 -1.42
C LEU A 103 -9.18 11.29 -2.41
N GLY A 104 -9.56 10.10 -1.95
CA GLY A 104 -9.76 8.93 -2.82
C GLY A 104 -8.59 7.94 -2.79
N GLY A 105 -7.73 8.01 -1.77
CA GLY A 105 -6.72 6.98 -1.51
C GLY A 105 -5.36 7.22 -2.18
N SER A 106 -4.51 6.20 -2.15
CA SER A 106 -3.07 6.31 -2.40
C SER A 106 -2.72 6.84 -3.79
N TYR A 107 -3.39 6.37 -4.85
CA TYR A 107 -3.12 6.81 -6.22
C TYR A 107 -3.40 8.30 -6.43
N ASN A 108 -4.49 8.82 -5.86
CA ASN A 108 -4.79 10.25 -5.91
C ASN A 108 -3.76 11.11 -5.16
N ILE A 109 -3.06 10.54 -4.19
CA ILE A 109 -1.94 11.20 -3.48
C ILE A 109 -0.67 11.14 -4.32
N PHE A 110 -0.33 9.96 -4.85
CA PHE A 110 0.90 9.74 -5.59
C PHE A 110 0.92 10.45 -6.94
N LEU A 111 -0.24 10.57 -7.59
CA LEU A 111 -0.40 11.19 -8.90
C LEU A 111 -0.92 12.63 -8.84
N GLN A 112 -0.85 13.30 -7.69
CA GLN A 112 -1.14 14.72 -7.63
C GLN A 112 -0.28 15.50 -8.63
N THR A 113 -0.92 16.33 -9.44
CA THR A 113 -0.26 16.98 -10.58
C THR A 113 -0.62 18.46 -10.69
N SER A 114 0.32 19.26 -11.18
CA SER A 114 0.11 20.68 -11.52
C SER A 114 -0.02 20.86 -13.04
N LEU A 115 -0.01 19.77 -13.80
CA LEU A 115 -0.20 19.82 -15.25
C LEU A 115 -1.57 20.41 -15.61
N PRO A 116 -1.67 21.16 -16.73
CA PRO A 116 -2.95 21.58 -17.28
C PRO A 116 -3.88 20.38 -17.52
N GLU A 117 -5.17 20.53 -17.23
CA GLU A 117 -6.15 19.44 -17.29
C GLU A 117 -6.19 18.74 -18.65
N ASN A 118 -6.08 19.52 -19.74
CA ASN A 118 -6.12 19.03 -21.11
C ASN A 118 -4.94 18.12 -21.50
N VAL A 119 -3.92 17.98 -20.64
CA VAL A 119 -2.78 17.07 -20.87
C VAL A 119 -2.64 16.01 -19.77
N ARG A 120 -3.62 15.90 -18.86
CA ARG A 120 -3.63 14.85 -17.83
C ARG A 120 -4.15 13.54 -18.44
N LEU A 121 -3.37 12.47 -18.30
CA LEU A 121 -3.84 11.10 -18.58
C LEU A 121 -4.63 10.51 -17.40
N TYR A 122 -4.37 11.01 -16.19
CA TYR A 122 -5.03 10.66 -14.95
C TYR A 122 -5.39 11.95 -14.23
N ASN A 123 -6.66 12.13 -13.84
CA ASN A 123 -7.07 13.32 -13.10
C ASN A 123 -7.39 12.96 -11.63
N PRO A 124 -6.49 13.24 -10.68
CA PRO A 124 -6.71 12.91 -9.26
C PRO A 124 -7.88 13.66 -8.63
N ASP A 125 -8.36 14.74 -9.26
CA ASP A 125 -9.49 15.54 -8.80
C ASP A 125 -10.86 14.89 -9.12
N ASP A 126 -10.91 14.01 -10.14
CA ASP A 126 -12.13 13.32 -10.58
C ASP A 126 -12.23 11.88 -10.07
N GLU A 127 -11.08 11.25 -9.81
CA GLU A 127 -10.99 9.84 -9.48
C GLU A 127 -11.40 9.58 -8.02
N THR A 128 -12.23 8.57 -7.82
CA THR A 128 -12.55 8.01 -6.50
C THR A 128 -11.54 6.92 -6.12
N PHE A 129 -11.62 6.42 -4.89
CA PHE A 129 -10.87 5.22 -4.51
C PHE A 129 -11.16 4.03 -5.41
N GLU A 130 -12.42 3.80 -5.75
CA GLU A 130 -12.80 2.66 -6.59
C GLU A 130 -12.35 2.82 -8.04
N SER A 131 -12.61 3.98 -8.64
CA SER A 131 -12.27 4.23 -10.04
C SER A 131 -10.76 4.27 -10.27
N SER A 132 -9.97 4.86 -9.34
CA SER A 132 -8.51 4.84 -9.41
C SER A 132 -7.95 3.41 -9.33
N GLN A 133 -8.44 2.58 -8.40
CA GLN A 133 -8.02 1.19 -8.27
C GLN A 133 -8.36 0.37 -9.52
N ASN A 134 -9.56 0.56 -10.08
CA ASN A 134 -9.99 -0.14 -11.29
C ASN A 134 -9.14 0.26 -12.51
N LEU A 135 -8.86 1.55 -12.68
CA LEU A 135 -8.02 2.05 -13.76
C LEU A 135 -6.58 1.50 -13.65
N PHE A 136 -5.98 1.52 -12.47
CA PHE A 136 -4.63 0.98 -12.29
C PHE A 136 -4.54 -0.53 -12.52
N ARG A 137 -5.61 -1.29 -12.21
CA ARG A 137 -5.63 -2.73 -12.47
C ARG A 137 -5.78 -3.07 -13.94
N SER A 138 -6.45 -2.22 -14.73
CA SER A 138 -6.71 -2.51 -16.15
C SER A 138 -5.51 -2.24 -17.07
N ILE A 139 -4.56 -1.40 -16.64
CA ILE A 139 -3.39 -1.01 -17.46
C ILE A 139 -2.24 -2.02 -17.47
N PHE A 140 -2.24 -3.01 -16.57
CA PHE A 140 -1.18 -4.03 -16.45
C PHE A 140 -1.64 -5.44 -16.85
N LEU A 141 -2.63 -5.53 -17.74
CA LEU A 141 -3.15 -6.78 -18.31
C LEU A 141 -2.32 -7.26 -19.51
#